data_AF-A0A536IVG1-F1
#
_entry.id   AF-A0A536IVG1-F1
#
_cell.length_a   1.000
_cell.length_b   1.000
_cell.length_c   1.000
_cell.angle_alpha   90.00
_cell.angle_beta   90.00
_cell.angle_gamma   90.00
#
_symmetry.space_group_name_H-M   'P 1'
#
loop_
_entity.id
_entity.type
_entity.pdbx_description
1 polymer ?
#
loop_
_entity_poly.entity_id
_entity_poly.type
_entity_poly.pdbx_seq_one_letter_code
_entity_poly.pdbx_strand_id
1 'polypeptide(L)'
;MRTLAIQVKLRRLIRAFAEARIRLASEPLERGEAGSRVDRLQELADDLRESWRRESLARPLEPALDRYVKESLRWVDLAIAGLGQAGADLELLHGDFEAAALPLEVFLRGLDAEPALQRSA
;
A
#
# COMPACT_ATOMS: atom_id res chain seq x y z
N MET A 1 4.35 -6.53 18.70
CA MET A 1 4.39 -6.76 17.24
C MET A 1 4.10 -5.43 16.58
N ARG A 2 4.91 -5.03 15.61
CA ARG A 2 4.65 -3.85 14.78
C ARG A 2 3.77 -4.32 13.63
N THR A 3 2.48 -4.05 13.75
CA THR A 3 1.50 -5.12 13.86
C THR A 3 1.21 -5.88 12.56
N LEU A 4 0.93 -7.16 12.73
CA LEU A 4 0.22 -8.04 11.78
C LEU A 4 -0.99 -7.36 11.11
N ALA A 5 -1.66 -6.43 11.80
CA ALA A 5 -2.80 -5.69 11.24
C ALA A 5 -2.39 -4.78 10.08
N ILE A 6 -1.27 -4.06 10.17
CA ILE A 6 -0.75 -3.23 9.06
C ILE A 6 -0.38 -4.11 7.87
N GLN A 7 0.28 -5.24 8.11
CA GLN A 7 0.63 -6.18 7.05
C GLN A 7 -0.61 -6.76 6.34
N VAL A 8 -1.66 -7.09 7.10
CA VAL A 8 -2.94 -7.56 6.54
C VAL A 8 -3.60 -6.46 5.69
N LYS A 9 -3.61 -5.21 6.18
CA LYS A 9 -4.16 -4.06 5.43
C LYS A 9 -3.39 -3.82 4.12
N LEU A 10 -2.06 -3.87 4.15
CA LEU A 10 -1.24 -3.74 2.95
C LEU A 10 -1.50 -4.88 1.96
N ARG A 11 -1.55 -6.14 2.40
CA ARG A 11 -1.90 -7.27 1.52
C ARG A 11 -3.29 -7.13 0.90
N ARG A 12 -4.26 -6.63 1.67
CA ARG A 12 -5.60 -6.34 1.17
C ARG A 12 -5.57 -5.27 0.08
N LEU A 13 -4.80 -4.21 0.28
CA LEU A 13 -4.62 -3.15 -0.71
C LEU A 13 -3.96 -3.67 -2.00
N ILE A 14 -2.89 -4.47 -1.88
CA ILE A 14 -2.21 -5.09 -3.03
C ILE A 14 -3.18 -5.93 -3.87
N ARG A 15 -3.99 -6.78 -3.23
CA ARG A 15 -4.99 -7.61 -3.91
C ARG A 15 -6.06 -6.75 -4.59
N ALA A 16 -6.61 -5.76 -3.88
CA ALA A 16 -7.63 -4.87 -4.42
C ALA A 16 -7.12 -4.07 -5.62
N PHE A 17 -5.85 -3.63 -5.60
CA PHE A 17 -5.24 -2.90 -6.72
C PHE A 17 -5.13 -3.79 -7.96
N ALA A 18 -4.65 -5.02 -7.81
CA ALA A 18 -4.57 -5.98 -8.90
C ALA A 18 -5.95 -6.27 -9.52
N GLU A 19 -6.97 -6.46 -8.68
CA GLU A 19 -8.36 -6.66 -9.13
C GLU A 19 -8.91 -5.45 -9.88
N ALA A 20 -8.71 -4.24 -9.35
CA ALA A 20 -9.15 -3.00 -9.99
C ALA A 20 -8.50 -2.81 -11.36
N ARG A 21 -7.20 -3.09 -11.49
CA ARG A 21 -6.48 -3.01 -12.76
C ARG A 21 -7.05 -3.97 -13.82
N ILE A 22 -7.25 -5.24 -13.46
CA ILE A 22 -7.79 -6.25 -14.38
C ILE A 22 -9.17 -5.82 -14.90
N ARG A 23 -10.01 -5.27 -14.02
CA ARG A 23 -11.32 -4.75 -14.39
C ARG A 23 -11.23 -3.53 -15.31
N LEU A 24 -10.40 -2.55 -14.97
CA LEU A 24 -10.20 -1.34 -15.79
C LEU A 24 -9.65 -1.64 -17.18
N ALA A 25 -8.80 -2.67 -17.31
CA ALA A 25 -8.28 -3.13 -18.59
C ALA A 25 -9.33 -3.86 -19.44
N SER A 26 -10.27 -4.56 -18.78
CA SER A 26 -11.27 -5.42 -19.44
C SER A 26 -12.56 -4.68 -19.81
N GLU A 27 -12.92 -3.61 -19.09
CA GLU A 27 -14.18 -2.88 -19.24
C GLU A 27 -13.94 -1.36 -19.41
N PRO A 28 -13.36 -0.89 -20.54
CA PRO A 28 -12.93 0.51 -20.70
C PRO A 28 -14.07 1.53 -20.81
N LEU A 29 -15.28 1.07 -21.13
CA LEU A 29 -16.49 1.88 -21.29
C LEU A 29 -17.16 2.21 -19.96
N GLU A 30 -16.83 1.50 -18.89
CA GLU A 30 -17.35 1.73 -17.52
C GLU A 30 -16.42 2.62 -16.68
N ARG A 31 -15.75 3.60 -17.30
CA ARG A 31 -14.95 4.59 -16.55
C ARG A 31 -15.77 5.40 -15.55
N GLY A 32 -17.11 5.43 -15.67
CA GLY A 32 -17.99 5.95 -14.62
C GLY A 32 -17.94 5.14 -13.33
N GLU A 33 -17.70 3.82 -13.42
CA GLU A 33 -17.50 2.94 -12.26
C GLU A 33 -16.02 2.82 -11.84
N ALA A 34 -15.09 3.33 -12.64
CA ALA A 34 -13.69 3.46 -12.25
C ALA A 34 -13.55 4.36 -11.00
N GLY A 35 -14.40 5.39 -10.88
CA GLY A 35 -14.45 6.25 -9.70
C GLY A 35 -14.68 5.45 -8.41
N SER A 36 -15.74 4.63 -8.37
CA SER A 36 -16.06 3.77 -7.21
C SER A 36 -14.92 2.79 -6.86
N ARG A 37 -14.20 2.26 -7.86
CA ARG A 37 -13.06 1.36 -7.64
C ARG A 37 -11.85 2.11 -7.08
N VAL A 38 -11.54 3.29 -7.61
CA VAL A 38 -10.45 4.14 -7.13
C VAL A 38 -10.75 4.67 -5.73
N ASP A 39 -11.98 5.10 -5.47
CA ASP A 39 -12.44 5.54 -4.14
C ASP A 39 -12.22 4.42 -3.11
N ARG A 40 -12.56 3.18 -3.47
CA ARG A 40 -12.34 2.02 -2.59
C ARG A 40 -10.86 1.76 -2.32
N LEU A 41 -9.99 1.90 -3.32
CA LEU A 41 -8.55 1.78 -3.13
C LEU A 41 -8.01 2.89 -2.22
N GLN A 42 -8.49 4.11 -2.40
CA GLN A 42 -8.11 5.26 -1.58
C GLN A 42 -8.54 5.06 -0.12
N GLU A 43 -9.75 4.57 0.14
CA GLU A 43 -10.19 4.21 1.50
C GLU A 43 -9.27 3.19 2.18
N LEU A 44 -8.84 2.16 1.43
CA LEU A 44 -7.92 1.13 1.95
C LEU A 44 -6.53 1.70 2.23
N ALA A 45 -6.03 2.59 1.35
CA ALA A 45 -4.76 3.27 1.54
C ALA A 45 -4.82 4.23 2.74
N ASP A 46 -5.92 4.96 2.91
CA ASP A 46 -6.14 5.88 4.03
C ASP A 46 -6.16 5.13 5.38
N ASP A 47 -6.90 4.02 5.46
CA ASP A 47 -6.93 3.18 6.66
C ASP A 47 -5.54 2.59 6.99
N LEU A 48 -4.77 2.20 5.97
CA LEU A 48 -3.39 1.75 6.14
C LEU A 48 -2.50 2.86 6.69
N ARG A 49 -2.55 4.06 6.10
CA ARG A 49 -1.73 5.22 6.51
C ARG A 49 -2.06 5.69 7.92
N GLU A 50 -3.34 5.75 8.26
CA GLU A 50 -3.78 6.13 9.60
C GLU A 50 -3.35 5.08 10.65
N SER A 51 -3.43 3.80 10.31
CA SER A 51 -2.92 2.73 11.18
C SER A 51 -1.40 2.83 11.39
N TRP A 52 -0.66 3.07 10.30
CA TRP A 52 0.79 3.29 10.37
C TRP A 52 1.14 4.51 11.22
N ARG A 53 0.41 5.62 11.06
CA ARG A 53 0.61 6.84 11.85
C ARG A 53 0.44 6.57 13.34
N ARG A 54 -0.64 5.89 13.74
CA ARG A 54 -0.90 5.54 15.14
C ARG A 54 0.20 4.65 15.72
N GLU A 55 0.62 3.62 14.98
CA GLU A 55 1.67 2.73 15.44
C GLU A 55 3.05 3.40 15.49
N SER A 56 3.34 4.28 14.55
CA SER A 56 4.62 5.00 14.52
C SER A 56 4.75 6.00 15.66
N LEU A 57 3.63 6.55 16.15
CA LEU A 57 3.61 7.33 17.39
C LEU A 57 3.84 6.45 18.63
N ALA A 58 3.23 5.26 18.67
CA ALA A 58 3.36 4.35 19.81
C ALA A 58 4.75 3.67 19.88
N ARG A 59 5.35 3.38 18.72
CA ARG A 59 6.67 2.78 18.58
C ARG A 59 7.40 3.46 17.41
N PRO A 60 8.17 4.52 17.68
CA PRO A 60 8.93 5.20 16.64
C PRO A 60 9.94 4.26 15.97
N LEU A 61 10.18 4.46 14.66
CA LEU A 61 11.34 3.91 13.97
C LEU A 61 12.48 4.92 13.97
N GLU A 62 13.67 4.42 13.63
CA GLU A 62 14.74 5.30 13.19
C GLU A 62 14.29 6.19 12.01
N PRO A 63 14.73 7.45 11.94
CA PRO A 63 14.23 8.42 10.96
C PRO A 63 14.34 7.97 9.50
N ALA A 64 15.40 7.24 9.15
CA ALA A 64 15.60 6.73 7.79
C ALA A 64 14.55 5.68 7.41
N LEU A 65 14.22 4.79 8.36
CA LEU A 65 13.23 3.73 8.17
C LEU A 65 11.80 4.28 8.14
N ASP A 66 11.49 5.26 9.00
CA ASP A 66 10.21 5.96 8.97
C ASP A 66 10.01 6.72 7.64
N ARG A 67 11.07 7.37 7.15
CA ARG A 67 11.05 8.04 5.83
C ARG A 67 10.76 7.04 4.72
N TYR A 68 11.46 5.91 4.70
CA TYR A 68 11.23 4.85 3.71
C TYR A 68 9.76 4.43 3.67
N VAL A 69 9.15 4.13 4.82
CA VAL A 69 7.73 3.73 4.85
C VAL A 69 6.81 4.83 4.34
N LYS A 70 7.04 6.08 4.73
CA LYS A 70 6.24 7.22 4.27
C LYS A 70 6.37 7.44 2.76
N GLU A 71 7.56 7.28 2.20
CA GLU A 71 7.80 7.39 0.76
C GLU A 71 7.13 6.25 -0.01
N SER A 72 7.24 5.01 0.47
CA SER A 72 6.52 3.87 -0.13
C SER A 72 5.00 4.07 -0.13
N LEU A 73 4.43 4.51 1.00
CA LEU A 73 2.99 4.78 1.09
C LEU A 73 2.55 5.93 0.18
N ARG A 74 3.40 6.95 0.01
CA ARG A 74 3.14 8.05 -0.93
C ARG A 74 3.14 7.56 -2.38
N TRP A 75 4.06 6.69 -2.78
CA TRP A 75 4.07 6.12 -4.13
C TRP A 75 2.85 5.23 -4.39
N VAL A 76 2.42 4.47 -3.39
CA VAL A 76 1.16 3.71 -3.43
C VAL A 76 -0.03 4.64 -3.67
N ASP A 77 -0.15 5.74 -2.91
CA ASP A 77 -1.22 6.73 -3.09
C ASP A 77 -1.22 7.33 -4.52
N LEU A 78 -0.03 7.67 -5.04
CA LEU A 78 0.11 8.26 -6.38
C LEU A 78 -0.31 7.27 -7.48
N ALA A 79 0.08 6.00 -7.36
CA ALA A 79 -0.31 4.97 -8.33
C ALA A 79 -1.82 4.72 -8.32
N ILE A 80 -2.45 4.70 -7.13
CA ILE A 80 -3.92 4.59 -6.99
C ILE A 80 -4.62 5.78 -7.63
N ALA A 81 -4.20 7.00 -7.32
CA ALA A 81 -4.79 8.21 -7.88
C ALA A 81 -4.64 8.27 -9.42
N GLY A 82 -3.55 7.72 -9.95
CA GLY A 82 -3.31 7.60 -11.39
C GLY A 82 -4.35 6.74 -12.12
N LEU A 83 -4.89 5.70 -11.48
CA LEU A 83 -5.90 4.81 -12.10
C LEU A 83 -7.19 5.56 -12.49
N GLY A 84 -7.51 6.65 -11.79
CA GLY A 84 -8.67 7.48 -12.08
C GLY A 84 -8.47 8.48 -13.22
N GLN A 85 -7.24 8.63 -13.72
CA GLN A 85 -6.92 9.62 -14.75
C GLN A 85 -7.21 9.07 -16.15
N ALA A 86 -7.88 9.88 -16.97
CA ALA A 86 -8.15 9.52 -18.36
C ALA A 86 -6.85 9.41 -19.15
N GLY A 87 -6.63 8.26 -19.81
CA GLY A 87 -5.43 8.02 -20.62
C GLY A 87 -4.20 7.59 -19.80
N ALA A 88 -4.36 7.26 -18.52
CA ALA A 88 -3.28 6.71 -17.72
C ALA A 88 -2.76 5.38 -18.30
N ASP A 89 -1.44 5.20 -18.27
CA ASP A 89 -0.80 3.93 -18.60
C ASP A 89 -0.94 2.97 -17.41
N LEU A 90 -1.84 2.00 -17.54
CA LEU A 90 -2.15 1.05 -16.47
C LEU A 90 -0.99 0.10 -16.15
N GLU A 91 -0.11 -0.19 -17.10
CA GLU A 91 1.07 -1.05 -16.88
C GLU A 91 2.16 -0.26 -16.15
N LEU A 92 2.36 1.02 -16.51
CA LEU A 92 3.26 1.90 -15.77
C LEU A 92 2.82 2.06 -14.30
N LEU A 93 1.54 2.37 -14.08
CA LEU A 93 0.99 2.53 -12.72
C LEU A 93 1.07 1.23 -11.91
N HIS A 94 0.94 0.08 -12.57
CA HIS A 94 1.13 -1.21 -11.93
C HIS A 94 2.57 -1.42 -11.46
N GLY A 95 3.53 -1.11 -12.32
CA GLY A 95 4.96 -1.15 -11.98
C GLY A 95 5.30 -0.24 -10.80
N ASP A 96 4.82 1.01 -10.83
CA ASP A 96 5.03 1.98 -9.75
C ASP A 96 4.40 1.50 -8.43
N PHE A 97 3.18 0.96 -8.47
CA PHE A 97 2.52 0.41 -7.30
C PHE A 97 3.29 -0.77 -6.71
N GLU A 98 3.67 -1.77 -7.52
CA GLU A 98 4.38 -2.96 -7.04
C GLU A 98 5.77 -2.64 -6.50
N ALA A 99 6.50 -1.75 -7.17
CA ALA A 99 7.81 -1.27 -6.74
C ALA A 99 7.76 -0.59 -5.37
N ALA A 100 6.63 0.01 -5.00
CA ALA A 100 6.42 0.61 -3.69
C ALA A 100 5.86 -0.38 -2.66
N ALA A 101 4.85 -1.17 -3.04
CA ALA A 101 4.06 -1.98 -2.10
C ALA A 101 4.73 -3.31 -1.71
N LEU A 102 5.37 -4.02 -2.64
CA LEU A 102 5.94 -5.34 -2.37
C LEU A 102 7.18 -5.24 -1.46
N PRO A 103 8.16 -4.34 -1.72
CA PRO A 103 9.27 -4.15 -0.79
C PRO A 103 8.81 -3.68 0.59
N LEU A 104 7.76 -2.84 0.65
CA LEU A 104 7.17 -2.42 1.91
C LEU A 104 6.56 -3.60 2.68
N GLU A 105 5.89 -4.54 2.01
CA GLU A 105 5.36 -5.74 2.67
C GLU A 105 6.47 -6.58 3.31
N VAL A 106 7.56 -6.82 2.58
CA VAL A 106 8.73 -7.57 3.08
C VAL A 106 9.36 -6.83 4.26
N PHE A 107 9.54 -5.52 4.15
CA PHE A 107 10.10 -4.68 5.20
C PHE A 107 9.28 -4.74 6.49
N LEU A 108 7.95 -4.56 6.40
CA LEU A 108 7.06 -4.63 7.55
C LEU A 108 7.07 -6.00 8.23
N ARG A 109 7.24 -7.08 7.46
CA ARG A 109 7.43 -8.43 8.00
C ARG A 109 8.74 -8.56 8.77
N GLY A 110 9.82 -7.93 8.30
CA GLY A 110 11.11 -7.89 8.98
C GLY A 110 11.06 -7.22 10.36
N LEU A 111 10.30 -6.12 10.49
CA LEU A 111 10.12 -5.41 11.77
C LEU A 111 9.43 -6.26 12.86
N ASP A 112 8.67 -7.28 12.47
CA ASP A 112 8.02 -8.21 13.39
C ASP A 112 8.93 -9.38 13.80
N ALA A 113 9.97 -9.70 13.02
CA ALA A 113 10.92 -10.78 13.32
C ALA A 113 11.98 -10.38 14.37
N GLU A 114 12.34 -9.09 14.43
CA GLU A 114 13.30 -8.51 15.38
C GLU A 114 13.06 -8.85 16.87
N PRO A 115 11.82 -8.79 17.41
CA PRO A 115 11.58 -9.16 18.81
C PRO A 115 11.66 -10.67 19.11
N ALA A 116 11.71 -11.56 18.12
CA ALA A 116 11.87 -13.00 18.35
C ALA A 116 13.34 -13.36 18.60
N LEU A 117 14.28 -12.71 17.91
CA LEU A 117 15.72 -12.98 18.03
C LEU A 117 16.30 -12.53 19.38
N GLN A 118 15.79 -11.44 19.96
CA GLN A 118 16.26 -10.93 21.26
C GLN A 118 15.80 -11.78 22.47
N ARG A 119 14.85 -12.72 22.30
CA ARG A 119 14.36 -13.58 23.39
C ARG A 119 15.05 -14.94 23.48
N SER A 120 15.93 -15.24 22.53
CA SER A 120 16.61 -16.54 22.41
C SER A 120 18.11 -16.44 22.72
N ALA A 121 18.60 -15.29 23.18
CA ALA A 121 19.95 -15.03 23.64
C ALA A 121 19.93 -14.65 25.13
#